data_AF-A0A968HBD8-F1
#
_entry.id   AF-A0A968HBD8-F1
#
_cell.length_a   1.000
_cell.length_b   1.000
_cell.length_c   1.000
_cell.angle_alpha   90.00
_cell.angle_beta   90.00
_cell.angle_gamma   90.00
#
_symmetry.space_group_name_H-M   'P 1'
#
loop_
_entity.id
_entity.type
_entity.pdbx_description
1 polymer ?
#
loop_
_entity_poly.entity_id
_entity_poly.type
_entity_poly.pdbx_seq_one_letter_code
_entity_poly.pdbx_strand_id
1 'polypeptide(L)' 'MGNRALKRRIASLRARIAEHELKIVQEKESLRPDYGLITHWQVEIDAFRSSLERALKRIG' A
#
# COMPACT_ATOMS: atom_id res chain seq x y z
N MET A 1 -5.17 13.34 -22.42
CA MET A 1 -4.23 12.25 -22.06
C MET A 1 -3.72 12.28 -20.59
N GLY A 2 -4.11 13.25 -19.74
CA GLY A 2 -3.56 13.37 -18.37
C GLY A 2 -4.03 12.34 -17.33
N ASN A 3 -5.29 11.89 -17.37
CA ASN A 3 -5.85 11.03 -16.32
C ASN A 3 -5.49 9.55 -16.42
N ARG A 4 -5.03 9.06 -17.58
CA ARG A 4 -4.73 7.62 -17.76
C ARG A 4 -3.48 7.19 -16.99
N ALA A 5 -2.44 8.03 -16.99
CA ALA A 5 -1.22 7.78 -16.22
C ALA A 5 -1.51 7.85 -14.71
N LEU A 6 -2.31 8.80 -14.27
CA LEU A 6 -2.69 8.95 -12.86
C LEU A 6 -3.52 7.75 -12.36
N LYS A 7 -4.51 7.31 -13.15
CA LYS A 7 -5.31 6.10 -12.86
C LYS A 7 -4.45 4.84 -12.78
N ARG A 8 -3.47 4.67 -13.69
CA ARG A 8 -2.51 3.55 -13.63
C ARG A 8 -1.65 3.59 -12.37
N ARG A 9 -1.17 4.78 -11.99
CA ARG A 9 -0.39 4.96 -10.76
C ARG A 9 -1.22 4.62 -9.51
N ILE A 10 -2.47 5.06 -9.46
CA ILE A 10 -3.42 4.71 -8.38
C ILE A 10 -3.64 3.19 -8.30
N ALA A 11 -3.86 2.53 -9.43
CA ALA A 11 -4.04 1.08 -9.47
C ALA A 11 -2.79 0.33 -8.97
N SER A 12 -1.61 0.77 -9.39
CA SER A 12 -0.33 0.20 -8.95
C SER A 12 -0.09 0.40 -7.45
N LEU A 13 -0.40 1.59 -6.91
CA LEU A 13 -0.32 1.86 -5.47
C LEU A 13 -1.28 0.98 -4.67
N ARG A 14 -2.52 0.81 -5.14
CA ARG A 14 -3.50 -0.08 -4.49
C ARG A 14 -3.03 -1.54 -4.48
N ALA A 15 -2.48 -2.03 -5.59
CA ALA A 15 -1.96 -3.39 -5.65
C ALA A 15 -0.81 -3.62 -4.66
N ARG A 16 0.12 -2.65 -4.55
CA ARG A 16 1.22 -2.71 -3.58
C ARG A 16 0.73 -2.69 -2.14
N ILE A 17 -0.23 -1.83 -1.82
CA ILE A 17 -0.85 -1.78 -0.48
C ILE A 17 -1.48 -3.13 -0.15
N ALA A 18 -2.29 -3.69 -1.05
CA ALA A 18 -2.94 -4.98 -0.83
C ALA A 18 -1.92 -6.12 -0.64
N GLU A 19 -0.82 -6.11 -1.38
CA GLU A 19 0.25 -7.10 -1.21
C GLU A 19 0.90 -7.01 0.17
N HIS A 20 1.20 -5.79 0.66
CA HIS A 20 1.80 -5.60 1.99
C HIS A 20 0.81 -5.93 3.10
N GLU A 21 -0.47 -5.58 2.94
CA GLU A 21 -1.52 -5.96 3.88
C GLU A 21 -1.66 -7.47 3.99
N LEU A 22 -1.62 -8.19 2.86
CA LEU A 22 -1.64 -9.64 2.84
C LEU A 22 -0.42 -10.25 3.55
N LYS A 23 0.78 -9.71 3.31
CA LYS A 23 2.01 -10.14 4.00
C LYS A 23 1.92 -9.94 5.50
N ILE A 24 1.39 -8.79 5.96
CA ILE A 24 1.17 -8.52 7.39
C ILE A 24 0.20 -9.53 7.99
N VAL A 25 -0.91 -9.84 7.31
CA VAL A 25 -1.88 -10.83 7.81
C VAL A 25 -1.23 -12.20 7.96
N GLN A 26 -0.55 -12.68 6.91
CA GLN A 26 0.14 -13.98 6.94
C GLN A 26 1.20 -14.04 8.04
N GLU A 27 2.00 -12.98 8.21
CA GLU A 27 3.04 -12.91 9.23
C GLU A 27 2.44 -12.90 10.64
N LYS A 28 1.31 -12.21 10.85
CA LYS A 28 0.59 -12.21 12.13
C LYS A 28 -0.02 -13.56 12.50
N GLU A 29 -0.41 -14.35 11.51
CA GLU A 29 -0.94 -15.72 11.71
C GLU A 29 0.17 -16.76 11.90
N SER A 30 1.44 -16.38 11.68
CA SER A 30 2.59 -17.25 11.87
C SER A 30 2.83 -17.57 13.35
N LEU A 31 3.42 -18.73 13.62
CA LEU A 31 3.73 -19.19 15.00
C LEU A 31 4.74 -18.29 15.72
N ARG A 32 5.55 -17.54 14.95
CA ARG A 32 6.53 -16.58 15.46
C ARG A 32 6.48 -15.32 14.58
N PRO A 33 5.54 -14.41 14.83
CA PRO A 33 5.39 -13.20 14.02
C PRO A 33 6.62 -12.29 14.17
N ASP A 34 7.19 -11.85 13.05
CA ASP A 34 8.20 -10.80 13.05
C ASP A 34 7.53 -9.41 13.09
N TYR A 35 7.38 -8.87 14.30
CA TYR A 35 6.81 -7.53 14.50
C TYR A 35 7.66 -6.40 13.89
N GLY A 36 8.97 -6.60 13.71
CA GLY A 36 9.83 -5.63 13.05
C GLY A 36 9.50 -5.53 11.57
N LEU A 37 9.34 -6.68 10.92
CA LEU A 37 8.94 -6.78 9.52
C LEU A 37 7.51 -6.27 9.30
N ILE A 38 6.57 -6.63 10.18
CA ILE A 38 5.20 -6.10 10.16
C ILE A 38 5.21 -4.56 10.25
N THR A 39 5.99 -4.01 11.17
CA THR A 39 6.09 -2.54 11.35
C THR A 39 6.68 -1.88 10.11
N HIS A 40 7.70 -2.48 9.50
CA HIS A 40 8.29 -1.99 8.26
C HIS A 40 7.24 -1.90 7.14
N TRP A 41 6.52 -3.00 6.89
CA TRP A 41 5.46 -3.02 5.89
C TRP A 41 4.32 -2.04 6.22
N GLN A 42 4.01 -1.85 7.50
CA GLN A 42 2.99 -0.90 7.94
C GLN A 42 3.37 0.54 7.60
N VAL A 43 4.65 0.92 7.79
CA VAL A 43 5.19 2.24 7.41
C VAL A 43 5.15 2.42 5.89
N GLU A 44 5.50 1.38 5.11
CA GLU A 44 5.41 1.43 3.65
C GLU A 44 3.97 1.61 3.17
N ILE A 45 3.01 0.88 3.76
CA ILE A 45 1.58 1.03 3.47
C ILE A 45 1.12 2.47 3.75
N ASP A 46 1.52 3.06 4.86
CA ASP A 46 1.12 4.43 5.22
C ASP A 46 1.65 5.45 4.18
N ALA A 47 2.91 5.31 3.77
CA ALA A 47 3.50 6.14 2.72
C ALA A 47 2.80 5.96 1.36
N PHE A 48 2.42 4.73 1.00
CA PHE A 48 1.66 4.45 -0.21
C PHE A 48 0.23 4.99 -0.15
N ARG A 49 -0.44 4.89 1.00
CA ARG A 49 -1.78 5.46 1.24
C ARG A 49 -1.77 6.98 1.13
N SER A 50 -0.81 7.65 1.77
CA SER A 50 -0.58 9.10 1.62
C SER A 50 -0.37 9.50 0.16
N SER A 51 0.43 8.72 -0.59
CA SER A 51 0.65 8.96 -2.03
C SER A 51 -0.62 8.74 -2.86
N LEU A 52 -1.41 7.74 -2.50
CA LEU A 52 -2.67 7.40 -3.14
C LEU A 52 -3.72 8.50 -2.92
N GLU A 53 -3.87 9.00 -1.69
CA GLU A 53 -4.77 10.10 -1.36
C GLU A 53 -4.43 11.36 -2.15
N ARG A 54 -3.14 11.73 -2.24
CA ARG A 54 -2.69 12.87 -3.05
C ARG A 54 -3.01 12.69 -4.54
N ALA A 55 -2.86 11.47 -5.06
CA ALA A 55 -3.20 11.18 -6.45
C ALA A 55 -4.72 11.21 -6.69
N LEU A 56 -5.53 10.71 -5.76
CA LEU A 56 -6.99 10.76 -5.83
C LEU A 56 -7.51 12.20 -5.79
N LYS A 57 -6.97 13.03 -4.90
CA LYS A 57 -7.30 14.47 -4.80
C LYS A 57 -7.00 15.28 -6.07
N ARG A 58 -6.14 14.77 -6.97
CA ARG A 58 -5.82 15.42 -8.27
C ARG A 58 -6.71 14.94 -9.42
N ILE A 59 -7.45 13.85 -9.22
CA ILE A 59 -8.34 13.27 -10.23
C ILE A 59 -9.78 13.79 -10.11
N GLY A 60 -10.19 14.15 -8.89
CA GLY A 60 -11.41 14.91 -8.60
C GLY A 60 -11.15 16.40 -8.71
#